data_AF-F6Z7A4-F1
#
_entry.id   AF-F6Z7A4-F1
#
_cell.length_a   1.000
_cell.length_b   1.000
_cell.length_c   1.000
_cell.angle_alpha   90.00
_cell.angle_beta   90.00
_cell.angle_gamma   90.00
#
_symmetry.space_group_name_H-M   'P 1'
#
loop_
_entity.id
_entity.type
_entity.pdbx_description
1 polymer ?
#
loop_
_entity_poly.entity_id
_entity_poly.type
_entity_poly.pdbx_seq_one_letter_code
_entity_poly.pdbx_strand_id
1 'polypeptide(L)'
;MDAGAAGAGLMTRPDLQDQLLKITSDNTQLRERNDRLFQRLEQTQEKMADIAKSKSELSSKLVASEEEKLKVSKGLVELQLENNRLTEEYESENFELKNKLLALENQLVEFELEKNKFARSHDLSAEHTRSLEENRKQLAEEFIALKKKAMAQEKELNEQVHKNDEMRAELGRLIETEAALLQLKDNAERRREAHEEATKELERAKAVLRQVNFSIPPNTESLEALRARRAALQREALDNPRGGKNEVLSRMRQTYDEQTRKLEDRLTELKTQLAVAYSGIQEANKKCAEQTTGMLAAKEMQERATDENNRLQLEIKETNEDYRKRLWKYVQDIADFVDNGPPDASRKPSSNQQMQKYVEGMMKDMKSAFRSREEQLSNAARNYKKQSKRVALRHEKLLIHYRLVCFVIMQCQSWGMDLGPDPSELVISENELMSENTLEMNKLRALLAKSRAEVKTVKGELERQRKLDKTISPLRGLGQTSYQPATNRDVNNASMRMRDLHLTAQHERERADLLTRASVAEQQVKEQQEYIDTHLTRYKQEIVRLRRVI
;
A
#
# COMPACT_ATOMS: atom_id res chain seq x y z
N MET A 1 146.51 -33.07 -14.33
CA MET A 1 146.94 -31.70 -14.60
C MET A 1 146.09 -30.71 -13.79
N ASP A 2 145.75 -30.91 -12.52
CA ASP A 2 146.71 -30.54 -11.49
C ASP A 2 147.45 -29.25 -11.90
N ALA A 3 148.77 -29.22 -11.98
CA ALA A 3 149.50 -28.18 -12.69
C ALA A 3 148.95 -27.93 -14.13
N GLY A 4 148.14 -26.90 -14.33
CA GLY A 4 147.46 -26.65 -15.60
C GLY A 4 147.74 -25.28 -16.19
N ALA A 5 148.99 -24.82 -16.10
CA ALA A 5 149.47 -23.73 -16.93
C ALA A 5 149.18 -24.05 -18.40
N ALA A 6 148.21 -23.38 -19.01
CA ALA A 6 148.16 -23.21 -20.45
C ALA A 6 147.06 -22.23 -20.85
N GLY A 7 147.46 -21.18 -21.54
CA GLY A 7 146.59 -20.58 -22.55
C GLY A 7 145.76 -19.41 -22.09
N ALA A 8 146.41 -18.38 -21.56
CA ALA A 8 146.08 -17.01 -21.95
C ALA A 8 146.31 -16.88 -23.47
N GLY A 9 145.41 -17.48 -24.25
CA GLY A 9 145.31 -17.30 -25.68
C GLY A 9 144.77 -15.90 -25.90
N LEU A 10 145.67 -14.98 -26.25
CA LEU A 10 145.32 -13.71 -26.85
C LEU A 10 144.30 -13.99 -27.96
N MET A 11 143.02 -13.72 -27.69
CA MET A 11 142.02 -13.68 -28.74
C MET A 11 142.53 -12.69 -29.77
N THR A 12 142.78 -13.19 -30.97
CA THR A 12 143.23 -12.31 -32.04
C THR A 12 142.05 -11.40 -32.41
N ARG A 13 142.33 -10.18 -32.87
CA ARG A 13 141.32 -9.19 -33.28
C ARG A 13 140.11 -9.77 -34.07
N PRO A 14 140.26 -10.76 -34.97
CA PRO A 14 139.12 -11.42 -35.63
C PRO A 14 138.25 -12.29 -34.70
N ASP A 15 138.79 -12.99 -33.69
CA ASP A 15 138.01 -13.84 -32.77
C ASP A 15 137.05 -13.02 -31.89
N LEU A 16 137.51 -11.85 -31.43
CA LEU A 16 136.66 -10.87 -30.73
C LEU A 16 135.59 -10.28 -31.65
N GLN A 17 135.89 -10.15 -32.94
CA GLN A 17 134.96 -9.63 -33.95
C GLN A 17 133.87 -10.66 -34.27
N ASP A 18 134.21 -11.94 -34.37
CA ASP A 18 133.26 -13.04 -34.54
C ASP A 18 132.38 -13.24 -33.29
N GLN A 19 132.95 -13.09 -32.09
CA GLN A 19 132.15 -13.09 -30.86
C GLN A 19 131.22 -11.89 -30.77
N LEU A 20 131.68 -10.69 -31.15
CA LEU A 20 130.82 -9.51 -31.25
C LEU A 20 129.69 -9.71 -32.25
N LEU A 21 129.98 -10.28 -33.43
CA LEU A 21 128.99 -10.61 -34.45
C LEU A 21 127.95 -11.62 -33.95
N LYS A 22 128.40 -12.67 -33.25
CA LYS A 22 127.53 -13.67 -32.65
C LYS A 22 126.65 -13.08 -31.55
N ILE A 23 127.22 -12.26 -30.67
CA ILE A 23 126.48 -11.53 -29.63
C ILE A 23 125.47 -10.55 -30.26
N THR A 24 125.81 -9.87 -31.35
CA THR A 24 124.84 -9.00 -32.06
C THR A 24 123.73 -9.81 -32.72
N SER A 25 124.05 -10.94 -33.36
CA SER A 25 123.05 -11.86 -33.94
C SER A 25 122.12 -12.41 -32.85
N ASP A 26 122.68 -12.88 -31.73
CA ASP A 26 121.90 -13.40 -30.61
C ASP A 26 121.05 -12.30 -29.97
N ASN A 27 121.57 -11.07 -29.85
CA ASN A 27 120.77 -9.91 -29.41
C ASN A 27 119.64 -9.57 -30.38
N THR A 28 119.86 -9.66 -31.70
CA THR A 28 118.78 -9.44 -32.69
C THR A 28 117.73 -10.53 -32.61
N GLN A 29 118.12 -11.80 -32.45
CA GLN A 29 117.18 -12.91 -32.26
C GLN A 29 116.41 -12.80 -30.94
N LEU A 30 117.07 -12.35 -29.87
CA LEU A 30 116.43 -12.09 -28.59
C LEU A 30 115.44 -10.93 -28.69
N ARG A 31 115.78 -9.86 -29.41
CA ARG A 31 114.85 -8.75 -29.69
C ARG A 31 113.63 -9.24 -30.46
N GLU A 32 113.82 -9.96 -31.55
CA GLU A 32 112.71 -10.52 -32.34
C GLU A 32 111.84 -11.49 -31.52
N ARG A 33 112.44 -12.34 -30.67
CA ARG A 33 111.69 -13.20 -29.75
C ARG A 33 110.90 -12.38 -28.73
N ASN A 34 111.51 -11.34 -28.18
CA ASN A 34 110.86 -10.46 -27.22
C ASN A 34 109.70 -9.70 -27.87
N ASP A 35 109.87 -9.18 -29.08
CA ASP A 35 108.81 -8.51 -29.85
C ASP A 35 107.64 -9.45 -30.14
N ARG A 36 107.92 -10.71 -30.51
CA ARG A 36 106.88 -11.75 -30.67
C ARG A 36 106.18 -12.08 -29.36
N LEU A 37 106.90 -12.07 -28.23
CA LEU A 37 106.31 -12.26 -26.90
C LEU A 37 105.44 -11.08 -26.51
N PHE A 38 105.86 -9.84 -26.78
CA PHE A 38 105.05 -8.64 -26.55
C PHE A 38 103.78 -8.64 -27.37
N GLN A 39 103.84 -8.98 -28.66
CA GLN A 39 102.63 -9.11 -29.50
C GLN A 39 101.68 -10.20 -28.98
N ARG A 40 102.21 -11.34 -28.52
CA ARG A 40 101.39 -12.39 -27.88
C ARG A 40 100.78 -11.94 -26.55
N LEU A 41 101.53 -11.18 -25.76
CA LEU A 41 101.04 -10.60 -24.51
C LEU A 41 99.91 -9.62 -24.80
N GLU A 42 100.08 -8.75 -25.79
CA GLU A 42 99.08 -7.78 -26.22
C GLU A 42 97.81 -8.47 -26.74
N GLN A 43 97.94 -9.49 -27.59
CA GLN A 43 96.82 -10.31 -28.05
C GLN A 43 96.09 -11.05 -26.93
N THR A 44 96.82 -11.52 -25.91
CA THR A 44 96.17 -12.17 -24.75
C THR A 44 95.49 -11.16 -23.84
N GLN A 45 96.07 -9.96 -23.68
CA GLN A 45 95.44 -8.85 -22.96
C GLN A 45 94.17 -8.36 -23.67
N GLU A 46 94.19 -8.22 -24.99
CA GLU A 46 93.02 -7.83 -25.78
C GLU A 46 91.88 -8.85 -25.66
N LYS A 47 92.19 -10.15 -25.81
CA LYS A 47 91.22 -11.23 -25.58
C LYS A 47 90.67 -11.23 -24.16
N MET A 48 91.51 -10.97 -23.15
CA MET A 48 91.05 -10.86 -21.77
C MET A 48 90.12 -9.65 -21.58
N ALA A 49 90.39 -8.52 -22.24
CA ALA A 49 89.53 -7.35 -22.23
C ALA A 49 88.16 -7.64 -22.89
N ASP A 50 88.15 -8.31 -24.04
CA ASP A 50 86.91 -8.73 -24.72
C ASP A 50 86.10 -9.74 -23.89
N ILE A 51 86.77 -10.69 -23.24
CA ILE A 51 86.13 -11.64 -22.32
C ILE A 51 85.54 -10.89 -21.11
N ALA A 52 86.26 -9.93 -20.54
CA ALA A 52 85.75 -9.12 -19.44
C ALA A 52 84.53 -8.29 -19.85
N LYS A 53 84.56 -7.70 -21.05
CA LYS A 53 83.45 -6.93 -21.61
C LYS A 53 82.22 -7.79 -21.88
N SER A 54 82.38 -8.92 -22.58
CA SER A 54 81.28 -9.85 -22.84
C SER A 54 80.70 -10.45 -21.56
N LYS A 55 81.53 -10.75 -20.54
CA LYS A 55 81.06 -11.17 -19.22
C LYS A 55 80.22 -10.08 -18.53
N SER A 56 80.65 -8.82 -18.61
CA SER A 56 79.89 -7.68 -18.07
C SER A 56 78.56 -7.47 -18.80
N GLU A 57 78.56 -7.55 -20.14
CA GLU A 57 77.35 -7.43 -20.95
C GLU A 57 76.34 -8.56 -20.68
N LEU A 58 76.81 -9.82 -20.57
CA LEU A 58 75.97 -10.96 -20.22
C LEU A 58 75.38 -10.82 -18.82
N SER A 59 76.18 -10.37 -17.84
CA SER A 59 75.69 -10.09 -16.49
C SER A 59 74.62 -9.00 -16.48
N SER A 60 74.80 -7.93 -17.27
CA SER A 60 73.81 -6.85 -17.38
C SER A 60 72.51 -7.32 -18.03
N LYS A 61 72.59 -8.12 -19.09
CA LYS A 61 71.41 -8.73 -19.74
C LYS A 61 70.66 -9.68 -18.80
N LEU A 62 71.39 -10.46 -17.98
CA LEU A 62 70.78 -11.34 -16.99
C LEU A 62 69.99 -10.53 -15.94
N VAL A 63 70.60 -9.48 -15.39
CA VAL A 63 69.93 -8.58 -14.43
C VAL A 63 68.66 -7.97 -15.04
N ALA A 64 68.72 -7.47 -16.28
CA ALA A 64 67.55 -6.91 -16.95
C ALA A 64 66.44 -7.95 -17.14
N SER A 65 66.79 -9.19 -17.51
CA SER A 65 65.82 -10.28 -17.63
C SER A 65 65.19 -10.67 -16.29
N GLU A 66 65.97 -10.67 -15.20
CA GLU A 66 65.44 -10.91 -13.85
C GLU A 66 64.52 -9.78 -13.39
N GLU A 67 64.85 -8.51 -13.67
CA GLU A 67 63.98 -7.37 -13.39
C GLU A 67 62.67 -7.43 -14.17
N GLU A 68 62.69 -7.82 -15.44
CA GLU A 68 61.47 -8.02 -16.24
C GLU A 68 60.61 -9.17 -15.69
N LYS A 69 61.22 -10.31 -15.31
CA LYS A 69 60.51 -11.41 -14.66
C LYS A 69 59.87 -10.98 -13.35
N LEU A 70 60.55 -10.17 -12.54
CA LEU A 70 59.99 -9.61 -11.31
C LEU A 70 58.84 -8.65 -11.60
N LYS A 71 58.94 -7.80 -12.64
CA LYS A 71 57.84 -6.92 -13.06
C LYS A 71 56.61 -7.71 -13.51
N VAL A 72 56.78 -8.76 -14.31
CA VAL A 72 55.69 -9.64 -14.74
C VAL A 72 55.09 -10.40 -13.55
N SER A 73 55.93 -10.92 -12.66
CA SER A 73 55.47 -11.65 -11.46
C SER A 73 54.70 -10.73 -10.52
N LYS A 74 55.15 -9.48 -10.35
CA LYS A 74 54.42 -8.45 -9.61
C LYS A 74 53.07 -8.15 -10.26
N GLY A 75 53.02 -7.94 -11.57
CA GLY A 75 51.77 -7.69 -12.29
C GLY A 75 50.78 -8.86 -12.18
N LEU A 76 51.27 -10.09 -12.20
CA LEU A 76 50.43 -11.28 -11.99
C LEU A 76 49.82 -11.31 -10.57
N VAL A 77 50.60 -11.00 -9.55
CA VAL A 77 50.10 -10.90 -8.16
C VAL A 77 49.10 -9.76 -8.02
N GLU A 78 49.35 -8.61 -8.63
CA GLU A 78 48.42 -7.48 -8.63
C GLU A 78 47.08 -7.86 -9.29
N LEU A 79 47.11 -8.53 -10.45
CA LEU A 79 45.90 -9.05 -11.10
C LEU A 79 45.18 -10.11 -10.25
N GLN A 80 45.91 -10.99 -9.57
CA GLN A 80 45.29 -11.97 -8.66
C GLN A 80 44.61 -11.28 -7.47
N LEU A 81 45.23 -10.25 -6.90
CA LEU A 81 44.62 -9.46 -5.83
C LEU A 81 43.40 -8.69 -6.32
N GLU A 82 43.45 -8.12 -7.52
CA GLU A 82 42.31 -7.43 -8.13
C GLU A 82 41.16 -8.41 -8.43
N ASN A 83 41.46 -9.60 -8.95
CA ASN A 83 40.47 -10.65 -9.20
C ASN A 83 39.82 -11.12 -7.89
N ASN A 84 40.61 -11.33 -6.84
CA ASN A 84 40.10 -11.69 -5.51
C ASN A 84 39.21 -10.59 -4.93
N ARG A 85 39.62 -9.31 -5.05
CA ARG A 85 38.79 -8.17 -4.61
C ARG A 85 37.46 -8.11 -5.36
N LEU A 86 37.48 -8.26 -6.67
CA LEU A 86 36.25 -8.31 -7.47
C LEU A 86 35.36 -9.47 -7.04
N THR A 87 35.95 -10.65 -6.77
CA THR A 87 35.21 -11.82 -6.30
C THR A 87 34.58 -11.56 -4.92
N GLU A 88 35.31 -10.96 -3.98
CA GLU A 88 34.78 -10.56 -2.67
C GLU A 88 33.63 -9.54 -2.81
N GLU A 89 33.77 -8.56 -3.70
CA GLU A 89 32.70 -7.60 -4.00
C GLU A 89 31.47 -8.30 -4.57
N TYR A 90 31.62 -9.17 -5.57
CA TYR A 90 30.52 -9.96 -6.13
C TYR A 90 29.84 -10.85 -5.08
N GLU A 91 30.61 -11.50 -4.22
CA GLU A 91 30.06 -12.31 -3.13
C GLU A 91 29.26 -11.44 -2.16
N SER A 92 29.79 -10.29 -1.76
CA SER A 92 29.11 -9.35 -0.86
C SER A 92 27.78 -8.83 -1.45
N GLU A 93 27.78 -8.43 -2.72
CA GLU A 93 26.58 -8.00 -3.44
C GLU A 93 25.57 -9.14 -3.55
N ASN A 94 26.03 -10.36 -3.82
CA ASN A 94 25.16 -11.53 -3.89
C ASN A 94 24.51 -11.85 -2.53
N PHE A 95 25.25 -11.69 -1.42
CA PHE A 95 24.68 -11.80 -0.08
C PHE A 95 23.64 -10.71 0.21
N GLU A 96 23.92 -9.45 -0.16
CA GLU A 96 22.94 -8.37 -0.01
C GLU A 96 21.68 -8.60 -0.84
N LEU A 97 21.83 -9.04 -2.09
CA LEU A 97 20.71 -9.34 -2.97
C LEU A 97 19.88 -10.51 -2.45
N LYS A 98 20.50 -11.57 -1.94
CA LYS A 98 19.80 -12.69 -1.29
C LYS A 98 19.03 -12.23 -0.06
N ASN A 99 19.59 -11.35 0.77
CA ASN A 99 18.90 -10.80 1.93
C ASN A 99 17.69 -9.95 1.53
N LYS A 100 17.83 -9.11 0.49
CA LYS A 100 16.71 -8.33 -0.07
C LYS A 100 15.62 -9.24 -0.65
N LEU A 101 16.02 -10.30 -1.36
CA LEU A 101 15.11 -11.27 -1.94
C LEU A 101 14.31 -11.99 -0.84
N LEU A 102 14.97 -12.47 0.22
CA LEU A 102 14.29 -13.08 1.37
C LEU A 102 13.32 -12.11 2.07
N ALA A 103 13.69 -10.83 2.19
CA ALA A 103 12.80 -9.82 2.75
C ALA A 103 11.56 -9.60 1.88
N LEU A 104 11.73 -9.56 0.56
CA LEU A 104 10.63 -9.44 -0.39
C LEU A 104 9.75 -10.69 -0.42
N GLU A 105 10.32 -11.89 -0.32
CA GLU A 105 9.57 -13.13 -0.20
C GLU A 105 8.72 -13.17 1.07
N ASN A 106 9.27 -12.72 2.20
CA ASN A 106 8.51 -12.61 3.45
C ASN A 106 7.33 -11.63 3.31
N GLN A 107 7.56 -10.45 2.73
CA GLN A 107 6.50 -9.48 2.46
C GLN A 107 5.43 -10.03 1.51
N LEU A 108 5.84 -10.79 0.48
CA LEU A 108 4.91 -11.43 -0.45
C LEU A 108 4.04 -12.46 0.27
N VAL A 109 4.62 -13.28 1.14
CA VAL A 109 3.86 -14.24 1.97
C VAL A 109 2.90 -13.52 2.92
N GLU A 110 3.32 -12.41 3.54
CA GLU A 110 2.43 -11.58 4.37
C GLU A 110 1.24 -11.05 3.56
N PHE A 111 1.47 -10.51 2.36
CA PHE A 111 0.40 -10.05 1.48
C PHE A 111 -0.53 -11.19 1.03
N GLU A 112 -0.01 -12.38 0.76
CA GLU A 112 -0.83 -13.54 0.44
C GLU A 112 -1.71 -13.96 1.62
N LEU A 113 -1.19 -13.91 2.85
CA LEU A 113 -1.96 -14.18 4.06
C LEU A 113 -3.06 -13.14 4.27
N GLU A 114 -2.77 -11.85 4.08
CA GLU A 114 -3.77 -10.79 4.15
C GLU A 114 -4.84 -10.93 3.08
N LYS A 115 -4.45 -11.20 1.83
CA LYS A 115 -5.37 -11.48 0.73
C LYS A 115 -6.32 -12.63 1.08
N ASN A 116 -5.79 -13.73 1.65
CA ASN A 116 -6.59 -14.87 2.08
C ASN A 116 -7.55 -14.52 3.23
N LYS A 117 -7.14 -13.65 4.17
CA LYS A 117 -8.04 -13.14 5.23
C LYS A 117 -9.18 -12.31 4.64
N PHE A 118 -8.87 -11.39 3.71
CA PHE A 118 -9.89 -10.57 3.05
C PHE A 118 -10.85 -11.42 2.21
N ALA A 119 -10.35 -12.42 1.48
CA ALA A 119 -11.17 -13.35 0.72
C ALA A 119 -12.17 -14.08 1.64
N ARG A 120 -11.72 -14.63 2.77
CA ARG A 120 -12.60 -15.27 3.75
C ARG A 120 -13.64 -14.31 4.35
N SER A 121 -13.25 -13.08 4.68
CA SER A 121 -14.19 -12.07 5.19
C SER A 121 -15.24 -11.68 4.15
N HIS A 122 -14.83 -11.59 2.88
CA HIS A 122 -15.73 -11.33 1.76
C HIS A 122 -16.73 -12.47 1.60
N ASP A 123 -16.27 -13.72 1.63
CA ASP A 123 -17.14 -14.90 1.49
C ASP A 123 -18.16 -14.98 2.61
N LEU A 124 -17.76 -14.73 3.87
CA LEU A 124 -18.68 -14.66 5.01
C LEU A 124 -19.72 -13.55 4.85
N SER A 125 -19.32 -12.37 4.38
CA SER A 125 -20.25 -11.25 4.14
C SER A 125 -21.21 -11.55 2.97
N ALA A 126 -20.72 -12.21 1.93
CA ALA A 126 -21.53 -12.63 0.79
C ALA A 126 -22.56 -13.70 1.20
N GLU A 127 -22.17 -14.68 2.02
CA GLU A 127 -23.09 -15.66 2.60
C GLU A 127 -24.14 -15.00 3.49
N HIS A 128 -23.75 -14.06 4.34
CA HIS A 128 -24.69 -13.31 5.17
C HIS A 128 -25.70 -12.54 4.31
N THR A 129 -25.25 -11.87 3.25
CA THR A 129 -26.12 -11.14 2.33
C THR A 129 -27.09 -12.09 1.62
N ARG A 130 -26.62 -13.26 1.16
CA ARG A 130 -27.50 -14.29 0.57
C ARG A 130 -28.58 -14.75 1.55
N SER A 131 -28.22 -15.00 2.82
CA SER A 131 -29.18 -15.40 3.85
C SER A 131 -30.24 -14.31 4.11
N LEU A 132 -29.85 -13.03 4.11
CA LEU A 132 -30.78 -11.91 4.24
C LEU A 132 -31.71 -11.78 3.02
N GLU A 133 -31.19 -12.02 1.81
CA GLU A 133 -32.01 -12.03 0.60
C GLU A 133 -33.04 -13.16 0.60
N GLU A 134 -32.66 -14.35 1.06
CA GLU A 134 -33.58 -15.48 1.24
C GLU A 134 -34.66 -15.17 2.27
N ASN A 135 -34.29 -14.63 3.44
CA ASN A 135 -35.24 -14.19 4.46
C ASN A 135 -36.19 -13.12 3.91
N ARG A 136 -35.69 -12.17 3.11
CA ARG A 136 -36.53 -11.15 2.48
C ARG A 136 -37.51 -11.75 1.49
N LYS A 137 -37.11 -12.76 0.72
CA LYS A 137 -37.99 -13.48 -0.21
C LYS A 137 -39.09 -14.23 0.54
N GLN A 138 -38.73 -14.97 1.58
CA GLN A 138 -39.70 -15.68 2.44
C GLN A 138 -40.70 -14.71 3.05
N LEU A 139 -40.23 -13.59 3.62
CA LEU A 139 -41.11 -12.58 4.21
C LEU A 139 -42.05 -11.96 3.15
N ALA A 140 -41.58 -11.73 1.93
CA ALA A 140 -42.43 -11.24 0.85
C ALA A 140 -43.51 -12.26 0.46
N GLU A 141 -43.17 -13.55 0.42
CA GLU A 141 -44.14 -14.63 0.18
C GLU A 141 -45.19 -14.70 1.29
N GLU A 142 -44.78 -14.58 2.56
CA GLU A 142 -45.68 -14.51 3.72
C GLU A 142 -46.61 -13.29 3.64
N PHE A 143 -46.08 -12.11 3.30
CA PHE A 143 -46.91 -10.91 3.11
C PHE A 143 -47.94 -11.08 1.99
N ILE A 144 -47.56 -11.72 0.88
CA ILE A 144 -48.48 -12.02 -0.21
C ILE A 144 -49.57 -12.99 0.27
N ALA A 145 -49.21 -14.02 1.01
CA ALA A 145 -50.17 -14.99 1.57
C ALA A 145 -51.13 -14.31 2.57
N LEU A 146 -50.62 -13.46 3.46
CA LEU A 146 -51.43 -12.72 4.43
C LEU A 146 -52.36 -11.71 3.75
N LYS A 147 -51.87 -11.01 2.71
CA LYS A 147 -52.70 -10.12 1.90
C LYS A 147 -53.83 -10.90 1.21
N LYS A 148 -53.54 -12.05 0.62
CA LYS A 148 -54.58 -12.92 0.02
C LYS A 148 -55.62 -13.35 1.06
N LYS A 149 -55.19 -13.72 2.27
CA LYS A 149 -56.11 -14.08 3.37
C LYS A 149 -56.99 -12.90 3.80
N ALA A 150 -56.42 -11.71 3.95
CA ALA A 150 -57.17 -10.51 4.30
C ALA A 150 -58.20 -10.14 3.22
N MET A 151 -57.82 -10.21 1.94
CA MET A 151 -58.75 -9.98 0.82
C MET A 151 -59.90 -11.00 0.80
N ALA A 152 -59.63 -12.27 1.14
CA ALA A 152 -60.68 -13.28 1.24
C ALA A 152 -61.65 -12.98 2.39
N GLN A 153 -61.14 -12.55 3.55
CA GLN A 153 -61.96 -12.14 4.70
C GLN A 153 -62.81 -10.90 4.40
N GLU A 154 -62.26 -9.92 3.67
CA GLU A 154 -63.01 -8.73 3.24
C GLU A 154 -64.16 -9.14 2.29
N LYS A 155 -63.90 -10.07 1.37
CA LYS A 155 -64.94 -10.60 0.49
C LYS A 155 -66.05 -11.30 1.27
N GLU A 156 -65.69 -12.16 2.23
CA GLU A 156 -66.67 -12.84 3.09
C GLU A 156 -67.48 -11.85 3.93
N LEU A 157 -66.83 -10.83 4.51
CA LEU A 157 -67.51 -9.78 5.26
C LEU A 157 -68.51 -9.02 4.37
N ASN A 158 -68.11 -8.66 3.15
CA ASN A 158 -68.99 -7.99 2.19
C ASN A 158 -70.19 -8.88 1.80
N GLU A 159 -69.99 -10.19 1.62
CA GLU A 159 -71.08 -11.14 1.38
C GLU A 159 -72.04 -11.20 2.57
N GLN A 160 -71.54 -11.15 3.82
CA GLN A 160 -72.40 -11.10 5.01
C GLN A 160 -73.15 -9.77 5.16
N VAL A 161 -72.51 -8.64 4.84
CA VAL A 161 -73.16 -7.33 4.80
C VAL A 161 -74.29 -7.34 3.75
N HIS A 162 -74.01 -7.88 2.56
CA HIS A 162 -75.02 -7.98 1.51
C HIS A 162 -76.23 -8.82 1.94
N LYS A 163 -76.00 -9.98 2.57
CA LYS A 163 -77.09 -10.81 3.13
C LYS A 163 -77.88 -10.07 4.22
N ASN A 164 -77.20 -9.32 5.09
CA ASN A 164 -77.88 -8.51 6.11
C ASN A 164 -78.73 -7.40 5.47
N ASP A 165 -78.25 -6.77 4.41
CA ASP A 165 -79.01 -5.75 3.68
C ASP A 165 -80.21 -6.36 2.94
N GLU A 166 -80.08 -7.57 2.38
CA GLU A 166 -81.20 -8.33 1.81
C GLU A 166 -82.25 -8.65 2.89
N MET A 167 -81.84 -9.20 4.03
CA MET A 167 -82.76 -9.47 5.15
C MET A 167 -83.42 -8.19 5.68
N ARG A 168 -82.68 -7.08 5.76
CA ARG A 168 -83.24 -5.76 6.13
C ARG A 168 -84.27 -5.28 5.12
N ALA A 169 -84.01 -5.47 3.83
CA ALA A 169 -84.97 -5.14 2.78
C ALA A 169 -86.23 -6.01 2.85
N GLU A 170 -86.08 -7.31 3.12
CA GLU A 170 -87.21 -8.23 3.34
C GLU A 170 -88.03 -7.84 4.57
N LEU A 171 -87.38 -7.53 5.70
CA LEU A 171 -88.06 -7.01 6.90
C LEU A 171 -88.78 -5.68 6.62
N GLY A 172 -88.16 -4.79 5.84
CA GLY A 172 -88.79 -3.56 5.38
C GLY A 172 -90.07 -3.83 4.60
N ARG A 173 -90.02 -4.75 3.63
CA ARG A 173 -91.22 -5.19 2.87
C ARG A 173 -92.28 -5.79 3.78
N LEU A 174 -91.91 -6.58 4.79
CA LEU A 174 -92.86 -7.15 5.75
C LEU A 174 -93.54 -6.05 6.57
N ILE A 175 -92.78 -5.08 7.08
CA ILE A 175 -93.33 -3.92 7.80
C ILE A 175 -94.28 -3.12 6.90
N GLU A 176 -93.91 -2.89 5.64
CA GLU A 176 -94.77 -2.21 4.66
C GLU A 176 -96.08 -2.99 4.44
N THR A 177 -96.02 -4.32 4.31
CA THR A 177 -97.23 -5.15 4.18
C THR A 177 -98.08 -5.13 5.46
N GLU A 178 -97.47 -5.16 6.64
CA GLU A 178 -98.17 -5.07 7.92
C GLU A 178 -98.85 -3.70 8.08
N ALA A 179 -98.16 -2.61 7.73
CA ALA A 179 -98.73 -1.26 7.72
C ALA A 179 -99.92 -1.16 6.74
N ALA A 180 -99.82 -1.77 5.56
CA ALA A 180 -100.93 -1.82 4.60
C ALA A 180 -102.13 -2.62 5.15
N LEU A 181 -101.89 -3.75 5.83
CA LEU A 181 -102.94 -4.54 6.48
C LEU A 181 -103.59 -3.78 7.63
N LEU A 182 -102.82 -3.07 8.46
CA LEU A 182 -103.35 -2.20 9.51
C LEU A 182 -104.22 -1.08 8.93
N GLN A 183 -103.76 -0.42 7.85
CA GLN A 183 -104.61 0.58 7.17
C GLN A 183 -105.90 -0.01 6.63
N LEU A 184 -105.88 -1.23 6.08
CA LEU A 184 -107.10 -1.92 5.63
C LEU A 184 -108.03 -2.25 6.80
N LYS A 185 -107.47 -2.64 7.96
CA LYS A 185 -108.23 -2.90 9.18
C LYS A 185 -108.87 -1.63 9.72
N ASP A 186 -108.11 -0.55 9.86
CA ASP A 186 -108.62 0.76 10.26
C ASP A 186 -109.71 1.26 9.30
N ASN A 187 -109.53 1.06 7.99
CA ASN A 187 -110.54 1.40 6.99
C ASN A 187 -111.78 0.48 7.05
N ALA A 188 -111.65 -0.77 7.48
CA ALA A 188 -112.78 -1.65 7.74
C ALA A 188 -113.52 -1.28 9.04
N GLU A 189 -112.78 -0.90 10.08
CA GLU A 189 -113.34 -0.39 11.34
C GLU A 189 -114.06 0.94 11.14
N ARG A 190 -113.45 1.91 10.45
CA ARG A 190 -114.14 3.15 10.04
C ARG A 190 -115.40 2.88 9.22
N ARG A 191 -115.39 1.89 8.32
CA ARG A 191 -116.59 1.48 7.57
C ARG A 191 -117.65 0.84 8.48
N ARG A 192 -117.26 0.07 9.50
CA ARG A 192 -118.17 -0.48 10.51
C ARG A 192 -118.74 0.60 11.40
N GLU A 193 -117.92 1.53 11.87
CA GLU A 193 -118.33 2.69 12.67
C GLU A 193 -119.29 3.57 11.88
N ALA A 194 -119.03 3.85 10.60
CA ALA A 194 -119.96 4.55 9.74
C ALA A 194 -121.30 3.79 9.56
N HIS A 195 -121.27 2.45 9.50
CA HIS A 195 -122.50 1.64 9.51
C HIS A 195 -123.22 1.66 10.87
N GLU A 196 -122.49 1.67 11.98
CA GLU A 196 -123.06 1.80 13.33
C GLU A 196 -123.63 3.20 13.57
N GLU A 197 -122.98 4.26 13.10
CA GLU A 197 -123.52 5.61 13.14
C GLU A 197 -124.75 5.73 12.25
N ALA A 198 -124.74 5.18 11.03
CA ALA A 198 -125.93 5.15 10.18
C ALA A 198 -127.12 4.42 10.83
N THR A 199 -126.86 3.34 11.59
CA THR A 199 -127.91 2.62 12.34
C THR A 199 -128.36 3.39 13.59
N LYS A 200 -127.46 4.10 14.29
CA LYS A 200 -127.80 4.99 15.41
C LYS A 200 -128.54 6.26 14.94
N GLU A 201 -128.22 6.79 13.77
CA GLU A 201 -128.94 7.91 13.15
C GLU A 201 -130.33 7.49 12.66
N LEU A 202 -130.50 6.25 12.19
CA LEU A 202 -131.81 5.66 11.92
C LEU A 202 -132.68 5.59 13.20
N GLU A 203 -132.07 5.26 14.35
CA GLU A 203 -132.76 5.23 15.64
C GLU A 203 -133.02 6.63 16.24
N ARG A 204 -132.12 7.60 16.03
CA ARG A 204 -132.35 9.02 16.40
C ARG A 204 -133.42 9.67 15.51
N ALA A 205 -133.50 9.32 14.23
CA ALA A 205 -134.54 9.78 13.31
C ALA A 205 -135.93 9.19 13.63
N LYS A 206 -136.01 8.04 14.32
CA LYS A 206 -137.26 7.49 14.85
C LYS A 206 -137.74 8.17 16.15
N ALA A 207 -136.86 8.82 16.91
CA ALA A 207 -137.18 9.40 18.22
C ALA A 207 -137.57 10.89 18.20
N VAL A 208 -137.41 11.61 17.08
CA VAL A 208 -137.66 13.08 16.97
C VAL A 208 -139.08 13.43 16.45
N LEU A 209 -140.00 12.46 16.33
CA LEU A 209 -141.36 12.67 15.80
C LEU A 209 -142.51 12.50 16.82
N ARG A 210 -142.35 12.93 18.09
CA ARG A 210 -143.46 13.33 18.99
C ARG A 210 -143.04 14.46 19.94
N GLN A 211 -143.67 15.61 19.71
CA GLN A 211 -143.86 16.86 20.49
C GLN A 211 -143.81 16.76 22.04
N VAL A 212 -143.61 17.77 22.92
CA VAL A 212 -143.35 19.24 22.94
C VAL A 212 -143.27 19.67 24.45
N ASN A 213 -142.41 20.66 24.80
CA ASN A 213 -142.42 21.66 25.94
C ASN A 213 -142.60 21.23 27.44
N PHE A 214 -142.17 21.91 28.52
CA PHE A 214 -141.49 23.19 28.87
C PHE A 214 -140.90 23.11 30.33
N SER A 215 -139.90 23.95 30.65
CA SER A 215 -139.54 24.59 31.97
C SER A 215 -138.63 23.92 33.07
N ILE A 216 -137.32 24.25 33.04
CA ILE A 216 -136.40 24.97 34.02
C ILE A 216 -136.78 25.02 35.54
N PRO A 217 -135.87 25.10 36.57
CA PRO A 217 -134.61 24.39 37.03
C PRO A 217 -134.73 24.07 38.58
N PRO A 218 -133.71 24.09 39.52
CA PRO A 218 -132.23 24.10 39.48
C PRO A 218 -131.50 23.14 40.48
N ASN A 219 -130.14 23.17 40.44
CA ASN A 219 -129.13 22.76 41.47
C ASN A 219 -128.91 21.23 41.66
N THR A 220 -127.75 20.65 42.00
CA THR A 220 -126.38 21.07 42.36
C THR A 220 -125.50 19.79 42.43
N GLU A 221 -124.18 19.93 42.19
CA GLU A 221 -123.08 19.14 42.77
C GLU A 221 -122.91 17.61 42.51
N SER A 222 -121.85 17.28 41.78
CA SER A 222 -120.77 16.40 42.29
C SER A 222 -119.56 16.42 41.34
N LEU A 223 -118.73 17.45 41.51
CA LEU A 223 -117.42 17.61 40.86
C LEU A 223 -116.30 16.93 41.69
N GLU A 224 -116.64 15.86 42.40
CA GLU A 224 -115.75 15.11 43.29
C GLU A 224 -115.48 13.67 42.83
N ALA A 225 -116.40 13.06 42.06
CA ALA A 225 -116.17 11.73 41.48
C ALA A 225 -115.12 11.73 40.34
N LEU A 226 -114.88 12.89 39.70
CA LEU A 226 -113.87 13.07 38.65
C LEU A 226 -112.50 13.52 39.19
N ARG A 227 -112.40 13.90 40.48
CA ARG A 227 -111.12 14.25 41.13
C ARG A 227 -110.42 13.04 41.74
N ALA A 228 -111.17 12.04 42.22
CA ALA A 228 -110.59 10.81 42.76
C ALA A 228 -109.88 9.93 41.71
N ARG A 229 -110.31 9.98 40.44
CA ARG A 229 -109.70 9.21 39.33
C ARG A 229 -108.46 9.88 38.71
N ARG A 230 -108.24 11.18 38.98
CA ARG A 230 -107.05 11.94 38.54
C ARG A 230 -105.86 11.82 39.51
N ALA A 231 -106.12 11.53 40.79
CA ALA A 231 -105.07 11.39 41.81
C ALA A 231 -104.32 10.04 41.75
N ALA A 232 -104.95 8.96 41.28
CA ALA A 232 -104.31 7.64 41.15
C ALA A 232 -103.29 7.58 39.99
N LEU A 233 -103.55 8.28 38.88
CA LEU A 233 -102.65 8.34 37.71
C LEU A 233 -101.49 9.34 37.87
N GLN A 234 -101.47 10.14 38.93
CA GLN A 234 -100.39 11.09 39.22
C GLN A 234 -99.29 10.52 40.12
N ARG A 235 -99.51 9.36 40.77
CA ARG A 235 -98.54 8.73 41.66
C ARG A 235 -97.58 7.76 40.94
N GLU A 236 -98.00 7.18 39.82
CA GLU A 236 -97.18 6.26 39.02
C GLU A 236 -96.28 7.00 38.00
N ALA A 237 -96.59 8.26 37.70
CA ALA A 237 -95.80 9.12 36.80
C ALA A 237 -94.66 9.90 37.51
N LEU A 238 -94.56 9.83 38.84
CA LEU A 238 -93.58 10.59 39.64
C LEU A 238 -92.50 9.74 40.30
N ASP A 239 -92.52 8.42 40.15
CA ASP A 239 -91.57 7.51 40.80
C ASP A 239 -90.45 6.99 39.87
N ASN A 240 -90.16 7.73 38.79
CA ASN A 240 -88.90 7.57 38.07
C ASN A 240 -88.17 8.92 38.05
N PRO A 241 -87.11 9.09 38.84
CA PRO A 241 -86.53 10.40 39.06
C PRO A 241 -85.94 10.93 37.76
N ARG A 242 -86.06 12.23 37.55
CA ARG A 242 -85.35 13.00 36.51
C ARG A 242 -83.82 12.76 36.51
N GLY A 243 -83.27 12.06 37.50
CA GLY A 243 -81.87 11.60 37.56
C GLY A 243 -81.48 10.59 36.48
N GLY A 244 -82.31 9.58 36.16
CA GLY A 244 -81.92 8.51 35.22
C GLY A 244 -81.81 8.98 33.77
N LYS A 245 -82.71 9.87 33.31
CA LYS A 245 -82.60 10.50 31.98
C LYS A 245 -81.39 11.43 31.88
N ASN A 246 -81.08 12.16 32.96
CA ASN A 246 -79.91 13.02 33.01
C ASN A 246 -78.60 12.22 33.04
N GLU A 247 -78.55 11.08 33.74
CA GLU A 247 -77.41 10.17 33.73
C GLU A 247 -77.18 9.53 32.36
N VAL A 248 -78.23 9.03 31.69
CA VAL A 248 -78.11 8.43 30.35
C VAL A 248 -77.66 9.48 29.32
N LEU A 249 -78.23 10.68 29.37
CA LEU A 249 -77.79 11.79 28.50
C LEU A 249 -76.38 12.27 28.84
N SER A 250 -75.94 12.18 30.10
CA SER A 250 -74.57 12.50 30.52
C SER A 250 -73.58 11.47 29.99
N ARG A 251 -73.89 10.17 30.10
CA ARG A 251 -73.07 9.09 29.53
C ARG A 251 -72.96 9.21 28.00
N MET A 252 -74.06 9.51 27.32
CA MET A 252 -74.05 9.71 25.88
C MET A 252 -73.21 10.93 25.46
N ARG A 253 -73.30 12.05 26.18
CA ARG A 253 -72.42 13.20 25.97
C ARG A 253 -70.96 12.85 26.19
N GLN A 254 -70.63 12.16 27.29
CA GLN A 254 -69.28 11.70 27.56
C GLN A 254 -68.72 10.82 26.43
N THR A 255 -69.52 9.88 25.88
CA THR A 255 -69.06 9.05 24.76
C THR A 255 -68.82 9.86 23.48
N TYR A 256 -69.62 10.89 23.21
CA TYR A 256 -69.40 11.77 22.05
C TYR A 256 -68.21 12.71 22.27
N ASP A 257 -68.02 13.23 23.48
CA ASP A 257 -66.86 14.03 23.87
C ASP A 257 -65.58 13.20 23.80
N GLU A 258 -65.63 11.92 24.17
CA GLU A 258 -64.51 10.99 24.01
C GLU A 258 -64.21 10.66 22.55
N GLN A 259 -65.24 10.49 21.71
CA GLN A 259 -65.06 10.26 20.27
C GLN A 259 -64.48 11.48 19.56
N THR A 260 -64.97 12.69 19.89
CA THR A 260 -64.44 13.94 19.35
C THR A 260 -62.99 14.17 19.78
N ARG A 261 -62.66 13.95 21.06
CA ARG A 261 -61.25 13.99 21.53
C ARG A 261 -60.36 12.99 20.80
N LYS A 262 -60.80 11.75 20.61
CA LYS A 262 -60.02 10.73 19.85
C LYS A 262 -59.76 11.16 18.40
N LEU A 263 -60.74 11.80 17.76
CA LEU A 263 -60.58 12.32 16.39
C LEU A 263 -59.64 13.54 16.36
N GLU A 264 -59.73 14.43 17.35
CA GLU A 264 -58.81 15.56 17.52
C GLU A 264 -57.37 15.09 17.77
N ASP A 265 -57.19 14.11 18.66
CA ASP A 265 -55.89 13.47 18.93
C ASP A 265 -55.33 12.84 17.66
N ARG A 266 -56.15 12.09 16.90
CA ARG A 266 -55.70 11.49 15.64
C ARG A 266 -55.35 12.55 14.60
N LEU A 267 -56.09 13.65 14.55
CA LEU A 267 -55.84 14.75 13.62
C LEU A 267 -54.56 15.51 13.99
N THR A 268 -54.27 15.71 15.28
CA THR A 268 -53.00 16.29 15.73
C THR A 268 -51.83 15.34 15.45
N GLU A 269 -51.99 14.04 15.67
CA GLU A 269 -50.99 13.02 15.33
C GLU A 269 -50.69 12.99 13.82
N LEU A 270 -51.72 13.04 12.97
CA LEU A 270 -51.52 13.10 11.52
C LEU A 270 -50.85 14.42 11.09
N LYS A 271 -51.16 15.54 11.75
CA LYS A 271 -50.48 16.82 11.50
C LYS A 271 -49.00 16.79 11.89
N THR A 272 -48.66 16.18 13.02
CA THR A 272 -47.25 16.04 13.44
C THR A 272 -46.49 15.09 12.52
N GLN A 273 -47.09 13.95 12.14
CA GLN A 273 -46.51 13.03 11.16
C GLN A 273 -46.27 13.72 9.80
N LEU A 274 -47.22 14.53 9.34
CA LEU A 274 -47.09 15.29 8.11
C LEU A 274 -45.96 16.34 8.21
N ALA A 275 -45.85 17.05 9.33
CA ALA A 275 -44.78 18.02 9.57
C ALA A 275 -43.39 17.35 9.59
N VAL A 276 -43.27 16.21 10.26
CA VAL A 276 -42.03 15.40 10.29
C VAL A 276 -41.67 14.91 8.89
N ALA A 277 -42.65 14.42 8.11
CA ALA A 277 -42.43 14.00 6.73
C ALA A 277 -41.94 15.17 5.85
N TYR A 278 -42.54 16.37 5.98
CA TYR A 278 -42.07 17.55 5.25
C TYR A 278 -40.66 17.99 5.65
N SER A 279 -40.32 17.96 6.95
CA SER A 279 -38.95 18.24 7.42
C SER A 279 -37.96 17.23 6.83
N GLY A 280 -38.31 15.94 6.84
CA GLY A 280 -37.49 14.88 6.25
C GLY A 280 -37.26 15.07 4.74
N ILE A 281 -38.30 15.49 3.99
CA ILE A 281 -38.18 15.81 2.57
C ILE A 281 -37.26 17.03 2.35
N GLN A 282 -37.38 18.07 3.18
CA GLN A 282 -36.50 19.24 3.09
C GLN A 282 -35.04 18.91 3.38
N GLU A 283 -34.78 18.11 4.41
CA GLU A 283 -33.43 17.63 4.73
C GLU A 283 -32.85 16.74 3.62
N ALA A 284 -33.67 15.84 3.06
CA ALA A 284 -33.27 15.02 1.92
C ALA A 284 -32.92 15.90 0.70
N ASN A 285 -33.75 16.89 0.38
CA ASN A 285 -33.49 17.84 -0.70
C ASN A 285 -32.21 18.66 -0.46
N LYS A 286 -31.97 19.11 0.78
CA LYS A 286 -30.74 19.83 1.15
C LYS A 286 -29.51 18.93 0.95
N LYS A 287 -29.56 17.69 1.42
CA LYS A 287 -28.48 16.70 1.23
C LYS A 287 -28.24 16.41 -0.25
N CYS A 288 -29.30 16.25 -1.05
CA CYS A 288 -29.18 16.08 -2.50
C CYS A 288 -28.55 17.30 -3.18
N ALA A 289 -28.89 18.53 -2.77
CA ALA A 289 -28.27 19.75 -3.28
C ALA A 289 -26.79 19.85 -2.90
N GLU A 290 -26.44 19.57 -1.65
CA GLU A 290 -25.06 19.50 -1.17
C GLU A 290 -24.24 18.46 -1.96
N GLN A 291 -24.77 17.25 -2.13
CA GLN A 291 -24.14 16.21 -2.97
C GLN A 291 -23.98 16.66 -4.42
N THR A 292 -24.98 17.32 -5.01
CA THR A 292 -24.89 17.83 -6.38
C THR A 292 -23.79 18.88 -6.52
N THR A 293 -23.69 19.81 -5.56
CA THR A 293 -22.62 20.82 -5.55
C THR A 293 -21.24 20.20 -5.35
N GLY A 294 -21.12 19.19 -4.48
CA GLY A 294 -19.88 18.44 -4.27
C GLY A 294 -19.46 17.65 -5.51
N MET A 295 -20.41 17.01 -6.20
CA MET A 295 -20.17 16.31 -7.47
C MET A 295 -19.72 17.27 -8.58
N LEU A 296 -20.30 18.47 -8.67
CA LEU A 296 -19.86 19.49 -9.62
C LEU A 296 -18.44 19.97 -9.32
N ALA A 297 -18.14 20.28 -8.05
CA ALA A 297 -16.79 20.69 -7.65
C ALA A 297 -15.74 19.59 -7.92
N ALA A 298 -16.08 18.32 -7.65
CA ALA A 298 -15.22 17.19 -7.97
C ALA A 298 -15.01 17.04 -9.48
N LYS A 299 -16.06 17.22 -10.29
CA LYS A 299 -15.97 17.20 -11.75
C LYS A 299 -15.08 18.33 -12.29
N GLU A 300 -15.19 19.55 -11.75
CA GLU A 300 -14.29 20.64 -12.10
C GLU A 300 -12.83 20.36 -11.73
N MET A 301 -12.58 19.75 -10.56
CA MET A 301 -11.22 19.35 -10.17
C MET A 301 -10.67 18.27 -11.11
N GLN A 302 -11.51 17.31 -11.51
CA GLN A 302 -11.14 16.30 -12.50
C GLN A 302 -10.80 16.93 -13.85
N GLU A 303 -11.61 17.88 -14.33
CA GLU A 303 -11.36 18.59 -15.59
C GLU A 303 -10.04 19.38 -15.55
N ARG A 304 -9.79 20.13 -14.47
CA ARG A 304 -8.51 20.82 -14.26
C ARG A 304 -7.32 19.86 -14.26
N ALA A 305 -7.46 18.69 -13.62
CA ALA A 305 -6.42 17.68 -13.61
C ALA A 305 -6.21 17.05 -14.99
N THR A 306 -7.27 16.84 -15.78
CA THR A 306 -7.15 16.37 -17.16
C THR A 306 -6.48 17.39 -18.06
N ASP A 307 -6.78 18.68 -17.90
CA ASP A 307 -6.14 19.76 -18.66
C ASP A 307 -4.65 19.88 -18.30
N GLU A 308 -4.33 19.77 -17.00
CA GLU A 308 -2.92 19.75 -16.56
C GLU A 308 -2.17 18.53 -17.10
N ASN A 309 -2.80 17.35 -17.12
CA ASN A 309 -2.22 16.15 -17.73
C ASN A 309 -1.99 16.34 -19.24
N ASN A 310 -2.96 16.89 -19.96
CA ASN A 310 -2.81 17.21 -21.39
C ASN A 310 -1.69 18.21 -21.63
N ARG A 311 -1.57 19.25 -20.79
CA ARG A 311 -0.48 20.23 -20.86
C ARG A 311 0.89 19.59 -20.61
N LEU A 312 1.01 18.77 -19.58
CA LEU A 312 2.26 18.06 -19.26
C LEU A 312 2.63 17.06 -20.35
N GLN A 313 1.64 16.39 -20.96
CA GLN A 313 1.89 15.52 -22.12
C GLN A 313 2.42 16.31 -23.32
N LEU A 314 1.91 17.52 -23.56
CA LEU A 314 2.43 18.38 -24.63
C LEU A 314 3.87 18.80 -24.34
N GLU A 315 4.17 19.24 -23.11
CA GLU A 315 5.54 19.60 -22.70
C GLU A 315 6.52 18.42 -22.84
N ILE A 316 6.09 17.20 -22.51
CA ILE A 316 6.88 15.97 -22.75
C ILE A 316 7.10 15.74 -24.24
N LYS A 317 6.09 15.97 -25.10
CA LYS A 317 6.25 15.82 -26.54
C LYS A 317 7.23 16.85 -27.12
N GLU A 318 7.09 18.11 -26.75
CA GLU A 318 7.99 19.20 -27.19
C GLU A 318 9.44 18.94 -26.76
N THR A 319 9.65 18.60 -25.49
CA THR A 319 11.00 18.28 -24.99
C THR A 319 11.59 17.04 -25.67
N ASN A 320 10.79 16.00 -25.92
CA ASN A 320 11.23 14.81 -26.66
C ASN A 320 11.56 15.11 -28.12
N GLU A 321 10.78 15.95 -28.79
CA GLU A 321 11.08 16.42 -30.14
C GLU A 321 12.40 17.21 -30.16
N ASP A 322 12.65 18.05 -29.17
CA ASP A 322 13.91 18.77 -29.05
C ASP A 322 15.10 17.84 -28.80
N TYR A 323 14.94 16.80 -27.96
CA TYR A 323 15.96 15.76 -27.80
C TYR A 323 16.22 15.01 -29.10
N ARG A 324 15.17 14.66 -29.85
CA ARG A 324 15.30 14.00 -31.17
C ARG A 324 16.00 14.90 -32.18
N LYS A 325 15.65 16.18 -32.26
CA LYS A 325 16.31 17.17 -33.14
C LYS A 325 17.80 17.30 -32.81
N ARG A 326 18.16 17.37 -31.53
CA ARG A 326 19.57 17.43 -31.09
C ARG A 326 20.32 16.15 -31.44
N LEU A 327 19.74 14.99 -31.17
CA LEU A 327 20.33 13.70 -31.52
C LEU A 327 20.52 13.55 -33.04
N TRP A 328 19.50 13.92 -33.80
CA TRP A 328 19.55 13.90 -35.26
C TRP A 328 20.65 14.82 -35.78
N LYS A 329 20.79 16.02 -35.21
CA LYS A 329 21.90 16.92 -35.55
C LYS A 329 23.27 16.32 -35.20
N TYR A 330 23.44 15.66 -34.05
CA TYR A 330 24.70 14.98 -33.73
C TYR A 330 25.03 13.85 -34.73
N VAL A 331 24.03 13.06 -35.12
CA VAL A 331 24.20 11.98 -36.11
C VAL A 331 24.50 12.56 -37.49
N GLN A 332 23.81 13.62 -37.89
CA GLN A 332 24.05 14.32 -39.15
C GLN A 332 25.44 14.95 -39.18
N ASP A 333 25.86 15.65 -38.13
CA ASP A 333 27.20 16.28 -38.04
C ASP A 333 28.31 15.22 -38.11
N ILE A 334 28.09 14.02 -37.53
CA ILE A 334 29.02 12.88 -37.65
C ILE A 334 29.01 12.31 -39.08
N ALA A 335 27.84 12.15 -39.70
CA ALA A 335 27.71 11.65 -41.06
C ALA A 335 28.34 12.61 -42.08
N ASP A 336 28.04 13.91 -41.99
CA ASP A 336 28.62 14.96 -42.83
C ASP A 336 30.14 15.02 -42.68
N PHE A 337 30.70 14.78 -41.49
CA PHE A 337 32.15 14.71 -41.31
C PHE A 337 32.79 13.47 -41.97
N VAL A 338 32.10 12.33 -41.94
CA VAL A 338 32.55 11.08 -42.56
C VAL A 338 32.44 11.16 -44.09
N ASP A 339 31.35 11.73 -44.60
CA ASP A 339 31.08 11.87 -46.04
C ASP A 339 31.95 12.96 -46.70
N ASN A 340 32.22 14.07 -46.00
CA ASN A 340 33.11 15.15 -46.46
C ASN A 340 34.59 14.88 -46.13
N GLY A 341 35.03 13.62 -46.14
CA GLY A 341 36.38 13.16 -45.76
C GLY A 341 37.53 14.08 -46.22
N PRO A 342 38.68 14.08 -45.50
CA PRO A 342 39.64 15.17 -45.56
C PRO A 342 40.06 15.49 -47.01
N PRO A 343 39.95 16.76 -47.46
CA PRO A 343 40.56 17.16 -48.71
C PRO A 343 42.07 17.10 -48.49
N ASP A 344 42.68 16.10 -49.11
CA ASP A 344 44.10 15.81 -49.15
C ASP A 344 44.67 15.02 -47.95
N ALA A 345 45.29 13.87 -48.24
CA ALA A 345 45.85 12.92 -47.27
C ALA A 345 47.03 13.48 -46.43
N SER A 346 47.42 14.73 -46.70
CA SER A 346 48.56 15.45 -46.15
C SER A 346 48.23 16.32 -44.92
N ARG A 347 46.95 16.59 -44.63
CA ARG A 347 46.48 17.40 -43.47
C ARG A 347 45.72 16.57 -42.42
N LYS A 348 46.30 15.47 -41.96
CA LYS A 348 45.68 14.56 -40.97
C LYS A 348 45.37 15.13 -39.57
N PRO A 349 46.09 16.11 -38.99
CA PRO A 349 45.79 16.53 -37.61
C PRO A 349 44.57 17.47 -37.48
N SER A 350 44.20 18.20 -38.54
CA SER A 350 43.12 19.20 -38.47
C SER A 350 41.71 18.60 -38.50
N SER A 351 41.52 17.48 -39.22
CA SER A 351 40.24 16.78 -39.33
C SER A 351 39.88 16.10 -38.00
N ASN A 352 40.83 15.44 -37.34
CA ASN A 352 40.62 14.87 -36.00
C ASN A 352 40.24 15.93 -34.95
N GLN A 353 40.80 17.14 -35.03
CA GLN A 353 40.45 18.25 -34.14
C GLN A 353 39.00 18.74 -34.35
N GLN A 354 38.46 18.67 -35.57
CA GLN A 354 37.06 19.03 -35.82
C GLN A 354 36.10 18.00 -35.23
N MET A 355 36.33 16.70 -35.43
CA MET A 355 35.54 15.64 -34.80
C MET A 355 35.60 15.71 -33.27
N GLN A 356 36.78 15.96 -32.70
CA GLN A 356 36.92 16.18 -31.26
C GLN A 356 36.07 17.35 -30.76
N LYS A 357 36.03 18.48 -31.48
CA LYS A 357 35.18 19.63 -31.11
C LYS A 357 33.69 19.30 -31.16
N TYR A 358 33.22 18.49 -32.12
CA TYR A 358 31.82 18.05 -32.17
C TYR A 358 31.46 17.15 -30.99
N VAL A 359 32.29 16.15 -30.70
CA VAL A 359 32.09 15.25 -29.56
C VAL A 359 32.16 16.02 -28.23
N GLU A 360 33.08 16.97 -28.11
CA GLU A 360 33.15 17.88 -26.95
C GLU A 360 31.89 18.74 -26.81
N GLY A 361 31.34 19.24 -27.92
CA GLY A 361 30.06 19.95 -27.96
C GLY A 361 28.89 19.10 -27.46
N MET A 362 28.74 17.88 -28.00
CA MET A 362 27.72 16.91 -27.57
C MET A 362 27.87 16.58 -26.07
N MET A 363 29.09 16.32 -25.61
CA MET A 363 29.37 16.04 -24.20
C MET A 363 29.06 17.23 -23.29
N LYS A 364 29.32 18.46 -23.74
CA LYS A 364 28.98 19.69 -23.02
C LYS A 364 27.47 19.86 -22.89
N ASP A 365 26.73 19.63 -23.98
CA ASP A 365 25.27 19.74 -24.00
C ASP A 365 24.63 18.66 -23.12
N MET A 366 25.11 17.42 -23.18
CA MET A 366 24.66 16.33 -22.30
C MET A 366 24.92 16.67 -20.82
N LYS A 367 26.11 17.17 -20.48
CA LYS A 367 26.43 17.65 -19.12
C LYS A 367 25.54 18.82 -18.69
N SER A 368 25.15 19.72 -19.60
CA SER A 368 24.24 20.84 -19.28
C SER A 368 22.81 20.36 -19.04
N ALA A 369 22.33 19.39 -19.83
CA ALA A 369 21.00 18.81 -19.68
C ALA A 369 20.86 18.05 -18.35
N PHE A 370 21.87 17.25 -17.98
CA PHE A 370 21.89 16.60 -16.66
C PHE A 370 21.92 17.60 -15.52
N ARG A 371 22.72 18.68 -15.62
CA ARG A 371 22.73 19.75 -14.60
C ARG A 371 21.39 20.45 -14.45
N SER A 372 20.73 20.78 -15.56
CA SER A 372 19.40 21.38 -15.54
C SER A 372 18.37 20.42 -14.92
N ARG A 373 18.42 19.13 -15.25
CA ARG A 373 17.54 18.11 -14.65
C ARG A 373 17.78 17.95 -13.16
N GLU A 374 19.04 17.90 -12.74
CA GLU A 374 19.42 17.84 -11.33
C GLU A 374 18.92 19.06 -10.56
N GLU A 375 19.03 20.26 -11.14
CA GLU A 375 18.50 21.50 -10.56
C GLU A 375 16.97 21.47 -10.43
N GLN A 376 16.26 21.00 -11.45
CA GLN A 376 14.80 20.80 -11.40
C GLN A 376 14.40 19.84 -10.27
N LEU A 377 15.06 18.68 -10.17
CA LEU A 377 14.79 17.68 -9.12
C LEU A 377 15.11 18.25 -7.72
N SER A 378 16.21 19.00 -7.59
CA SER A 378 16.58 19.67 -6.35
C SER A 378 15.53 20.71 -5.93
N ASN A 379 15.03 21.51 -6.89
CA ASN A 379 13.99 22.51 -6.64
C ASN A 379 12.65 21.85 -6.28
N ALA A 380 12.26 20.79 -6.98
CA ALA A 380 11.06 20.01 -6.66
C ALA A 380 11.15 19.40 -5.25
N ALA A 381 12.27 18.77 -4.90
CA ALA A 381 12.50 18.22 -3.57
C ALA A 381 12.43 19.32 -2.48
N ARG A 382 13.01 20.50 -2.73
CA ARG A 382 12.90 21.66 -1.81
C ARG A 382 11.45 22.11 -1.66
N ASN A 383 10.68 22.15 -2.75
CA ASN A 383 9.27 22.55 -2.72
C ASN A 383 8.40 21.54 -1.98
N TYR A 384 8.59 20.23 -2.21
CA TYR A 384 7.91 19.19 -1.45
C TYR A 384 8.24 19.26 0.04
N LYS A 385 9.52 19.49 0.40
CA LYS A 385 9.91 19.71 1.80
C LYS A 385 9.21 20.93 2.41
N LYS A 386 9.10 22.04 1.66
CA LYS A 386 8.35 23.24 2.12
C LYS A 386 6.85 22.96 2.26
N GLN A 387 6.26 22.24 1.31
CA GLN A 387 4.84 21.87 1.36
C GLN A 387 4.54 20.96 2.54
N SER A 388 5.36 19.94 2.75
CA SER A 388 5.27 19.03 3.89
C SER A 388 5.31 19.79 5.22
N LYS A 389 6.28 20.71 5.39
CA LYS A 389 6.32 21.62 6.56
C LYS A 389 5.06 22.48 6.71
N ARG A 390 4.52 23.03 5.61
CA ARG A 390 3.26 23.81 5.66
C ARG A 390 2.06 22.96 6.08
N VAL A 391 1.99 21.71 5.64
CA VAL A 391 0.93 20.77 6.02
C VAL A 391 1.05 20.42 7.51
N ALA A 392 2.24 20.10 8.00
CA ALA A 392 2.47 19.85 9.43
C ALA A 392 2.04 21.04 10.31
N LEU A 393 2.41 22.27 9.93
CA LEU A 393 1.98 23.47 10.66
C LEU A 393 0.46 23.69 10.64
N ARG A 394 -0.22 23.35 9.54
CA ARG A 394 -1.69 23.42 9.46
C ARG A 394 -2.34 22.34 10.32
N HIS A 395 -1.77 21.14 10.31
CA HIS A 395 -2.22 20.02 11.12
C HIS A 395 -2.10 20.34 12.62
N GLU A 396 -0.98 20.91 13.06
CA GLU A 396 -0.80 21.36 14.44
C GLU A 396 -1.85 22.40 14.85
N LYS A 397 -2.13 23.39 13.99
CA LYS A 397 -3.22 24.36 14.22
C LYS A 397 -4.57 23.68 14.34
N LEU A 398 -4.86 22.71 13.48
CA LEU A 398 -6.12 21.95 13.52
C LEU A 398 -6.22 21.13 14.80
N LEU A 399 -5.14 20.50 15.25
CA LEU A 399 -5.08 19.78 16.52
C LEU A 399 -5.35 20.70 17.71
N ILE A 400 -4.83 21.94 17.69
CA ILE A 400 -5.14 22.94 18.74
C ILE A 400 -6.63 23.24 18.77
N HIS A 401 -7.26 23.44 17.60
CA HIS A 401 -8.71 23.67 17.52
C HIS A 401 -9.52 22.46 17.97
N TYR A 402 -9.13 21.26 17.56
CA TYR A 402 -9.75 20.00 17.97
C TYR A 402 -9.69 19.82 19.50
N ARG A 403 -8.52 20.03 20.10
CA ARG A 403 -8.34 20.01 21.57
C ARG A 403 -9.27 21.00 22.27
N LEU A 404 -9.42 22.21 21.73
CA LEU A 404 -10.30 23.23 22.29
C LEU A 404 -11.77 22.82 22.21
N VAL A 405 -12.21 22.25 21.09
CA VAL A 405 -13.60 21.77 20.91
C VAL A 405 -13.89 20.61 21.85
N CYS A 406 -13.00 19.61 21.94
CA CYS A 406 -13.17 18.51 22.88
C CYS A 406 -13.26 19.01 24.32
N PHE A 407 -12.43 19.98 24.71
CA PHE A 407 -12.48 20.60 26.03
C PHE A 407 -13.83 21.28 26.31
N VAL A 408 -14.37 22.07 25.36
CA VAL A 408 -15.66 22.76 25.52
C VAL A 408 -16.81 21.75 25.65
N ILE A 409 -16.84 20.71 24.81
CA ILE A 409 -17.88 19.67 24.89
C ILE A 409 -17.82 18.93 26.24
N MET A 410 -16.60 18.66 26.72
CA MET A 410 -16.38 18.04 28.04
C MET A 410 -16.90 18.93 29.18
N GLN A 411 -16.76 20.25 29.07
CA GLN A 411 -17.31 21.21 30.04
C GLN A 411 -18.83 21.31 29.99
N CYS A 412 -19.45 21.20 28.81
CA CYS A 412 -20.90 21.31 28.64
C CYS A 412 -21.69 20.10 29.16
N GLN A 413 -21.03 19.07 29.72
CA GLN A 413 -21.67 17.85 30.27
C GLN A 413 -22.76 17.29 29.34
N SER A 414 -22.43 17.16 28.04
CA SER A 414 -23.25 16.36 27.13
C SER A 414 -22.80 14.90 27.25
N TRP A 415 -23.47 14.14 28.11
CA TRP A 415 -23.16 12.73 28.33
C TRP A 415 -23.69 11.93 27.13
N GLY A 416 -22.79 11.45 26.27
CA GLY A 416 -23.15 10.57 25.16
C GLY A 416 -22.65 10.98 23.76
N MET A 417 -21.88 12.06 23.63
CA MET A 417 -21.20 12.37 22.36
C MET A 417 -19.84 11.70 22.29
N ASP A 418 -19.61 10.93 21.22
CA ASP A 418 -18.29 10.43 20.86
C ASP A 418 -17.40 11.61 20.44
N LEU A 419 -16.36 11.87 21.22
CA LEU A 419 -15.42 12.97 21.02
C LEU A 419 -14.37 12.64 19.95
N GLY A 420 -14.40 11.43 19.38
CA GLY A 420 -13.42 10.96 18.41
C GLY A 420 -12.10 10.52 19.07
N PRO A 421 -11.09 10.20 18.25
CA PRO A 421 -9.79 9.71 18.73
C PRO A 421 -9.06 10.77 19.57
N ASP A 422 -8.23 10.31 20.51
CA ASP A 422 -7.51 11.19 21.42
C ASP A 422 -6.56 12.12 20.64
N PRO A 423 -6.51 13.43 20.94
CA PRO A 423 -5.60 14.36 20.26
C PRO A 423 -4.11 13.99 20.35
N SER A 424 -3.72 13.05 21.20
CA SER A 424 -2.35 12.52 21.27
C SER A 424 -2.07 11.48 20.17
N GLU A 425 -3.10 10.74 19.74
CA GLU A 425 -3.01 9.73 18.66
C GLU A 425 -2.94 10.38 17.27
N LEU A 426 -3.41 11.63 17.16
CA LEU A 426 -3.43 12.38 15.91
C LEU A 426 -2.17 13.20 15.66
N VAL A 427 -1.15 13.15 16.53
CA VAL A 427 0.09 13.93 16.34
C VAL A 427 0.94 13.31 15.22
N ILE A 428 1.19 14.07 14.15
CA ILE A 428 2.09 13.64 13.07
C ILE A 428 3.53 13.71 13.56
N SER A 429 4.22 12.57 13.56
CA SER A 429 5.64 12.50 13.93
C SER A 429 6.54 13.10 12.84
N GLU A 430 7.69 13.66 13.21
CA GLU A 430 8.68 14.16 12.25
C GLU A 430 9.18 13.05 11.30
N ASN A 431 9.12 11.78 11.74
CA ASN A 431 9.44 10.63 10.88
C ASN A 431 8.35 10.36 9.83
N GLU A 432 7.08 10.53 10.15
CA GLU A 432 5.96 10.35 9.22
C GLU A 432 5.90 11.47 8.17
N LEU A 433 6.46 12.63 8.52
CA LEU A 433 6.57 13.79 7.64
C LEU A 433 7.72 13.66 6.62
N MET A 434 8.66 12.76 6.89
CA MET A 434 9.83 12.49 6.06
C MET A 434 9.56 11.28 5.15
N SER A 435 9.98 11.37 3.89
CA SER A 435 9.92 10.21 2.98
C SER A 435 10.79 9.07 3.51
N GLU A 436 10.36 7.82 3.32
CA GLU A 436 11.14 6.63 3.66
C GLU A 436 12.58 6.69 3.09
N ASN A 437 12.73 7.15 1.84
CA ASN A 437 14.04 7.36 1.24
C ASN A 437 14.89 8.39 2.02
N THR A 438 14.30 9.46 2.54
CA THR A 438 15.06 10.42 3.37
C THR A 438 15.42 9.87 4.74
N LEU A 439 14.58 9.02 5.33
CA LEU A 439 14.89 8.33 6.58
C LEU A 439 16.06 7.36 6.40
N GLU A 440 16.01 6.53 5.36
CA GLU A 440 17.09 5.62 5.01
C GLU A 440 18.39 6.36 4.69
N MET A 441 18.32 7.45 3.91
CA MET A 441 19.49 8.28 3.65
C MET A 441 20.09 8.90 4.92
N ASN A 442 19.26 9.26 5.91
CA ASN A 442 19.75 9.77 7.19
C ASN A 442 20.37 8.66 8.05
N LYS A 443 19.77 7.46 8.08
CA LYS A 443 20.35 6.27 8.73
C LYS A 443 21.71 5.92 8.13
N LEU A 444 21.80 5.85 6.80
CA LEU A 444 23.05 5.56 6.08
C LEU A 444 24.11 6.62 6.33
N ARG A 445 23.75 7.92 6.37
CA ARG A 445 24.68 9.00 6.73
C ARG A 445 25.19 8.87 8.17
N ALA A 446 24.33 8.48 9.12
CA ALA A 446 24.71 8.27 10.51
C ALA A 446 25.65 7.06 10.67
N LEU A 447 25.35 5.95 10.00
CA LEU A 447 26.21 4.76 9.96
C LEU A 447 27.57 5.09 9.33
N LEU A 448 27.58 5.82 8.21
CA LEU A 448 28.82 6.24 7.55
C LEU A 448 29.65 7.19 8.44
N ALA A 449 29.01 8.07 9.21
CA ALA A 449 29.70 8.91 10.19
C ALA A 449 30.30 8.08 11.33
N LYS A 450 29.58 7.06 11.82
CA LYS A 450 30.05 6.13 12.85
C LYS A 450 31.25 5.30 12.36
N SER A 451 31.16 4.68 11.19
CA SER A 451 32.27 3.91 10.61
C SER A 451 33.50 4.79 10.34
N ARG A 452 33.30 6.05 9.90
CA ARG A 452 34.41 7.01 9.76
C ARG A 452 35.06 7.36 11.10
N ALA A 453 34.27 7.48 12.18
CA ALA A 453 34.81 7.71 13.51
C ALA A 453 35.63 6.51 13.99
N GLU A 454 35.13 5.29 13.79
CA GLU A 454 35.82 4.03 14.13
C GLU A 454 37.13 3.86 13.34
N VAL A 455 37.13 4.15 12.03
CA VAL A 455 38.37 4.14 11.23
C VAL A 455 39.38 5.16 11.76
N LYS A 456 38.91 6.33 12.21
CA LYS A 456 39.80 7.35 12.79
C LYS A 456 40.38 6.92 14.14
N THR A 457 39.59 6.23 14.99
CA THR A 457 40.10 5.70 16.26
C THR A 457 41.10 4.57 16.03
N VAL A 458 40.78 3.59 15.16
CA VAL A 458 41.67 2.48 14.81
C VAL A 458 42.98 3.00 14.21
N LYS A 459 42.91 4.00 13.31
CA LYS A 459 44.12 4.63 12.76
C LYS A 459 44.96 5.32 13.85
N GLY A 460 44.33 6.01 14.79
CA GLY A 460 45.00 6.64 15.92
C GLY A 460 45.60 5.64 16.92
N GLU A 461 45.01 4.45 17.07
CA GLU A 461 45.54 3.34 17.87
C GLU A 461 46.72 2.66 17.17
N LEU A 462 46.62 2.43 15.85
CA LEU A 462 47.71 1.89 15.04
C LEU A 462 48.94 2.81 15.03
N GLU A 463 48.73 4.13 14.97
CA GLU A 463 49.82 5.11 15.09
C GLU A 463 50.46 5.13 16.49
N ARG A 464 49.69 4.85 17.56
CA ARG A 464 50.24 4.66 18.92
C ARG A 464 51.01 3.35 19.05
N GLN A 465 50.50 2.25 18.50
CA GLN A 465 51.21 0.96 18.47
C GLN A 465 52.51 1.05 17.69
N ARG A 466 52.53 1.71 16.51
CA ARG A 466 53.77 1.98 15.75
C ARG A 466 54.78 2.82 16.53
N LYS A 467 54.34 3.70 17.43
CA LYS A 467 55.24 4.46 18.30
C LYS A 467 55.79 3.59 19.43
N LEU A 468 55.00 2.68 19.99
CA LEU A 468 55.38 1.74 21.05
C LEU A 468 56.32 0.62 20.53
N ASP A 469 56.08 0.10 19.33
CA ASP A 469 56.92 -0.94 18.71
C ASP A 469 58.31 -0.40 18.33
N LYS A 470 58.42 0.90 18.02
CA LYS A 470 59.72 1.56 17.82
C LYS A 470 60.51 1.73 19.13
N THR A 471 59.84 1.71 20.29
CA THR A 471 60.49 1.78 21.61
C THR A 471 60.80 0.40 22.19
N ILE A 472 60.22 -0.69 21.66
CA ILE A 472 60.37 -2.05 22.20
C ILE A 472 60.87 -3.00 21.08
N SER A 473 62.14 -2.89 20.72
CA SER A 473 63.10 -3.98 20.42
C SER A 473 64.32 -3.44 19.68
N PRO A 474 65.55 -3.78 20.12
CA PRO A 474 66.03 -5.16 20.06
C PRO A 474 66.58 -5.66 21.41
N LEU A 475 65.83 -6.53 22.08
CA LEU A 475 66.35 -7.42 23.14
C LEU A 475 65.28 -8.45 23.52
N ARG A 476 65.19 -9.54 22.75
CA ARG A 476 64.60 -10.78 23.28
C ARG A 476 65.11 -12.00 22.50
N GLY A 477 66.35 -12.37 22.78
CA GLY A 477 66.84 -13.73 22.62
C GLY A 477 67.24 -14.23 24.00
N LEU A 478 66.78 -15.44 24.34
CA LEU A 478 67.07 -16.29 25.51
C LEU A 478 65.88 -16.50 26.45
N GLY A 479 65.50 -17.77 26.52
CA GLY A 479 64.40 -18.27 27.32
C GLY A 479 64.75 -18.37 28.80
N GLN A 480 63.69 -18.44 29.59
CA GLN A 480 63.66 -19.16 30.87
C GLN A 480 62.19 -19.42 31.20
N THR A 481 61.85 -20.71 31.26
CA THR A 481 60.62 -21.21 31.85
C THR A 481 60.68 -20.99 33.35
N SER A 482 59.81 -20.13 33.88
CA SER A 482 59.46 -20.16 35.30
C SER A 482 57.94 -20.28 35.42
N TYR A 483 57.50 -21.28 36.16
CA TYR A 483 56.11 -21.45 36.55
C TYR A 483 55.72 -20.26 37.43
N GLN A 484 54.80 -19.43 36.92
CA GLN A 484 54.09 -18.42 37.69
C GLN A 484 52.59 -18.74 37.69
N PRO A 485 51.89 -18.49 38.81
CA PRO A 485 50.47 -18.81 38.92
C PRO A 485 49.66 -17.95 37.95
N ALA A 486 48.73 -18.60 37.25
CA ALA A 486 47.91 -18.00 36.20
C ALA A 486 47.31 -16.66 36.65
N THR A 487 47.66 -15.61 35.93
CA THR A 487 47.08 -14.29 36.18
C THR A 487 45.67 -14.24 35.61
N ASN A 488 44.81 -13.37 36.15
CA ASN A 488 43.42 -13.18 35.66
C ASN A 488 43.33 -12.90 34.14
N ARG A 489 44.43 -12.44 33.52
CA ARG A 489 44.55 -12.27 32.06
C ARG A 489 44.59 -13.59 31.30
N ASP A 490 45.25 -14.61 31.83
CA ASP A 490 45.38 -15.91 31.17
C ASP A 490 44.05 -16.67 31.21
N VAL A 491 43.31 -16.55 32.31
CA VAL A 491 41.93 -17.08 32.45
C VAL A 491 40.96 -16.35 31.52
N ASN A 492 41.08 -15.03 31.39
CA ASN A 492 40.27 -14.25 30.45
C ASN A 492 40.60 -14.57 28.99
N ASN A 493 41.88 -14.77 28.65
CA ASN A 493 42.32 -15.16 27.32
C ASN A 493 41.86 -16.59 26.98
N ALA A 494 41.93 -17.52 27.92
CA ALA A 494 41.38 -18.87 27.76
C ALA A 494 39.85 -18.83 27.60
N SER A 495 39.15 -17.97 28.35
CA SER A 495 37.71 -17.77 28.22
C SER A 495 37.31 -17.15 26.88
N MET A 496 38.08 -16.19 26.36
CA MET A 496 37.87 -15.66 25.01
C MET A 496 38.09 -16.74 23.96
N ARG A 497 39.20 -17.47 24.02
CA ARG A 497 39.46 -18.57 23.07
C ARG A 497 38.37 -19.65 23.12
N MET A 498 37.84 -19.96 24.29
CA MET A 498 36.71 -20.90 24.44
C MET A 498 35.42 -20.36 23.82
N ARG A 499 35.15 -19.05 23.94
CA ARG A 499 34.01 -18.41 23.25
C ARG A 499 34.21 -18.41 21.74
N ASP A 500 35.42 -18.10 21.28
CA ASP A 500 35.75 -18.10 19.85
C ASP A 500 35.59 -19.51 19.26
N LEU A 501 36.09 -20.54 19.94
CA LEU A 501 35.91 -21.94 19.53
C LEU A 501 34.43 -22.38 19.55
N HIS A 502 33.64 -21.88 20.50
CA HIS A 502 32.21 -22.16 20.54
C HIS A 502 31.47 -21.49 19.38
N LEU A 503 31.80 -20.24 19.07
CA LEU A 503 31.26 -19.52 17.93
C LEU A 503 31.65 -20.18 16.61
N THR A 504 32.91 -20.60 16.44
CA THR A 504 33.33 -21.32 15.23
C THR A 504 32.60 -22.66 15.09
N ALA A 505 32.44 -23.41 16.18
CA ALA A 505 31.70 -24.68 16.17
C ALA A 505 30.21 -24.48 15.85
N GLN A 506 29.61 -23.36 16.29
CA GLN A 506 28.23 -23.02 15.94
C GLN A 506 28.10 -22.68 14.45
N HIS A 507 29.01 -21.87 13.91
CA HIS A 507 29.03 -21.53 12.49
C HIS A 507 29.29 -22.75 11.60
N GLU A 508 30.11 -23.70 12.04
CA GLU A 508 30.33 -24.97 11.33
C GLU A 508 29.06 -25.83 11.29
N ARG A 509 28.27 -25.87 12.37
CA ARG A 509 26.96 -26.55 12.40
C ARG A 509 25.96 -25.88 11.48
N GLU A 510 25.84 -24.55 11.55
CA GLU A 510 24.97 -23.77 10.67
C GLU A 510 25.35 -23.97 9.19
N ARG A 511 26.65 -24.03 8.89
CA ARG A 511 27.14 -24.32 7.54
C ARG A 511 26.78 -25.75 7.09
N ALA A 512 26.90 -26.75 7.97
CA ALA A 512 26.50 -28.12 7.66
C ALA A 512 24.99 -28.25 7.41
N ASP A 513 24.16 -27.59 8.23
CA ASP A 513 22.71 -27.56 8.06
C ASP A 513 22.29 -26.82 6.78
N LEU A 514 22.97 -25.72 6.44
CA LEU A 514 22.73 -25.02 5.18
C LEU A 514 23.14 -25.86 3.96
N LEU A 515 24.25 -26.60 4.04
CA LEU A 515 24.68 -27.49 2.97
C LEU A 515 23.70 -28.65 2.75
N THR A 516 23.16 -29.23 3.81
CA THR A 516 22.14 -30.30 3.69
C THR A 516 20.82 -29.76 3.14
N ARG A 517 20.38 -28.57 3.56
CA ARG A 517 19.19 -27.93 2.97
C ARG A 517 19.39 -27.56 1.51
N ALA A 518 20.58 -27.07 1.13
CA ALA A 518 20.92 -26.77 -0.25
C ALA A 518 20.91 -28.03 -1.12
N SER A 519 21.48 -29.15 -0.65
CA SER A 519 21.48 -30.39 -1.42
C SER A 519 20.06 -30.97 -1.61
N VAL A 520 19.20 -30.87 -0.61
CA VAL A 520 17.78 -31.26 -0.72
C VAL A 520 17.04 -30.37 -1.71
N ALA A 521 17.27 -29.05 -1.67
CA ALA A 521 16.65 -28.12 -2.62
C ALA A 521 17.11 -28.38 -4.07
N GLU A 522 18.41 -28.64 -4.28
CA GLU A 522 18.95 -29.03 -5.59
C GLU A 522 18.30 -30.33 -6.12
N GLN A 523 18.06 -31.31 -5.24
CA GLN A 523 17.39 -32.54 -5.61
C GLN A 523 15.91 -32.30 -6.01
N GLN A 524 15.19 -31.47 -5.26
CA GLN A 524 13.81 -31.10 -5.60
C GLN A 524 13.71 -30.38 -6.96
N VAL A 525 14.66 -29.49 -7.26
CA VAL A 525 14.71 -28.82 -8.56
C VAL A 525 14.97 -29.82 -9.69
N LYS A 526 15.85 -30.80 -9.49
CA LYS A 526 16.07 -31.88 -10.48
C LYS A 526 14.80 -32.70 -10.70
N GLU A 527 14.09 -33.08 -9.64
CA GLU A 527 12.83 -33.82 -9.73
C GLU A 527 11.75 -33.04 -10.48
N GLN A 528 11.63 -31.72 -10.21
CA GLN A 528 10.71 -30.85 -10.94
C GLN A 528 11.09 -30.73 -12.42
N GLN A 529 12.38 -30.62 -12.73
CA GLN A 529 12.87 -30.57 -14.10
C GLN A 529 12.56 -31.87 -14.86
N GLU A 530 12.82 -33.03 -14.24
CA GLU A 530 12.48 -34.34 -14.81
C GLU A 530 10.97 -34.50 -15.03
N TYR A 531 10.15 -34.00 -14.10
CA TYR A 531 8.69 -33.99 -14.24
C TYR A 531 8.25 -33.16 -15.44
N ILE A 532 8.80 -31.95 -15.59
CA ILE A 532 8.53 -31.06 -16.73
C ILE A 532 8.94 -31.71 -18.04
N ASP A 533 10.16 -32.27 -18.12
CA ASP A 533 10.69 -32.89 -19.34
C ASP A 533 9.86 -34.11 -19.76
N THR A 534 9.42 -34.91 -18.79
CA THR A 534 8.52 -36.05 -19.02
C THR A 534 7.18 -35.58 -19.58
N HIS A 535 6.57 -34.55 -19.00
CA HIS A 535 5.28 -34.03 -19.45
C HIS A 535 5.38 -33.31 -20.78
N LEU A 536 6.44 -32.54 -21.02
CA LEU A 536 6.71 -31.93 -22.32
C LEU A 536 6.85 -32.98 -23.42
N THR A 537 7.52 -34.10 -23.13
CA THR A 537 7.65 -35.21 -24.08
C THR A 537 6.29 -35.84 -24.38
N ARG A 538 5.46 -36.07 -23.35
CA ARG A 538 4.08 -36.57 -23.52
C ARG A 538 3.21 -35.60 -24.32
N TYR A 539 3.26 -34.30 -24.02
CA TYR A 539 2.49 -33.30 -24.76
C TYR A 539 2.94 -33.20 -26.22
N LYS A 540 4.24 -33.28 -26.50
CA LYS A 540 4.74 -33.35 -27.88
C LYS A 540 4.20 -34.57 -28.62
N GLN A 541 4.19 -35.74 -27.99
CA GLN A 541 3.63 -36.95 -28.57
C GLN A 541 2.11 -36.83 -28.82
N GLU A 542 1.35 -36.25 -27.88
CA GLU A 542 -0.09 -36.07 -28.05
C GLU A 542 -0.41 -35.03 -29.13
N ILE A 543 0.36 -33.93 -29.23
CA ILE A 543 0.22 -32.97 -30.33
C ILE A 543 0.45 -33.66 -31.68
N VAL A 544 1.48 -34.51 -31.80
CA VAL A 544 1.74 -35.29 -33.02
C VAL A 544 0.60 -36.26 -33.31
N ARG A 545 0.05 -36.93 -32.28
CA ARG A 545 -1.10 -37.83 -32.41
C ARG A 545 -2.34 -37.10 -32.90
N LEU A 546 -2.69 -35.97 -32.28
CA LEU A 546 -3.83 -35.13 -32.66
C LEU A 546 -3.70 -34.57 -34.07
N ARG A 547 -2.49 -34.16 -34.48
CA ARG A 547 -2.20 -33.72 -35.86
C ARG A 547 -2.33 -34.81 -36.92
N ARG A 548 -2.35 -36.09 -36.54
CA ARG A 548 -2.53 -37.23 -37.46
C ARG A 548 -4.00 -37.67 -37.56
N VAL A 549 -4.84 -37.25 -36.63
CA VAL A 549 -6.28 -37.58 -36.59
C VAL A 549 -7.13 -36.52 -37.31
N ILE A 550 -6.61 -35.30 -37.44
CA ILE A 550 -7.10 -34.26 -38.36
C ILE A 550 -6.49 -34.51 -39.74
#